data_AF-A0A651DXK7-F1
#
_entry.id   AF-A0A651DXK7-F1
#
_cell.length_a   1.000
_cell.length_b   1.000
_cell.length_c   1.000
_cell.angle_alpha   90.00
_cell.angle_beta   90.00
_cell.angle_gamma   90.00
#
_symmetry.space_group_name_H-M   'P 1'
#
loop_
_entity.id
_entity.type
_entity.pdbx_description
1 polymer ?
#
loop_
_entity_poly.entity_id
_entity_poly.type
_entity_poly.pdbx_seq_one_letter_code
_entity_poly.pdbx_strand_id
1 'polypeptide(L)'
;MLRLITDFDGPIMDVSERYYRVYQIGLEQVGRPDQPLNCLSKADFWELKRAQVPERQIGRMSGLDESQAETFARYRRKTVHTLPYLKYDQPVPGAIATLERIQSLGIDLAVMTMRRERELDDAFARYDLGRFFPSDRRYCLSNDYVKTSDVEDKPLLMERAMAELPPASNWMIGDTEADLAAAHRYSIKAIAVLSGIRNREQLSHHAPHYIVDHLAAAVDLVVDHLAAAVDLVLHHENMTP
;
A
#
# COMPACT_ATOMS: atom_id res chain seq x y z
N MET A 1 -18.61 -0.89 16.61
CA MET A 1 -17.42 -1.68 16.27
C MET A 1 -16.51 -0.86 15.37
N LEU A 2 -15.22 -0.81 15.67
CA LEU A 2 -14.21 -0.12 14.87
C LEU A 2 -13.56 -1.13 13.91
N ARG A 3 -13.34 -0.75 12.65
CA ARG A 3 -12.63 -1.55 11.66
C ARG A 3 -11.54 -0.76 10.97
N LEU A 4 -10.36 -1.36 10.86
CA LEU A 4 -9.29 -0.90 9.99
C LEU A 4 -9.27 -1.76 8.72
N ILE A 5 -9.34 -1.10 7.58
CA ILE A 5 -9.07 -1.68 6.27
C ILE A 5 -7.71 -1.13 5.87
N THR A 6 -6.71 -1.99 5.71
CA THR A 6 -5.34 -1.57 5.39
C THR A 6 -4.90 -2.11 4.05
N ASP A 7 -4.19 -1.30 3.26
CA ASP A 7 -3.37 -1.85 2.19
C ASP A 7 -2.27 -2.73 2.79
N PHE A 8 -1.70 -3.57 1.93
CA PHE A 8 -0.64 -4.49 2.25
C PHE A 8 0.74 -3.90 1.93
N ASP A 9 0.99 -3.53 0.68
CA ASP A 9 2.23 -2.88 0.25
C ASP A 9 2.23 -1.45 0.79
N GLY A 10 3.28 -1.03 1.48
CA GLY A 10 3.38 0.30 2.06
C GLY A 10 3.07 0.36 3.56
N PRO A 11 1.84 0.07 4.04
CA PRO A 11 1.57 0.01 5.47
C PRO A 11 2.21 -1.19 6.18
N ILE A 12 2.20 -2.37 5.55
CA ILE A 12 2.66 -3.63 6.17
C ILE A 12 3.99 -4.08 5.56
N MET A 13 4.10 -4.08 4.23
CA MET A 13 5.29 -4.57 3.52
C MET A 13 6.06 -3.44 2.86
N ASP A 14 7.36 -3.35 3.16
CA ASP A 14 8.32 -2.54 2.42
C ASP A 14 8.69 -3.26 1.12
N VAL A 15 8.37 -2.60 0.00
CA VAL A 15 8.61 -3.09 -1.37
C VAL A 15 9.79 -2.39 -2.05
N SER A 16 10.46 -1.45 -1.36
CA SER A 16 11.51 -0.61 -1.93
C SER A 16 12.69 -1.42 -2.47
N GLU A 17 13.08 -2.48 -1.77
CA GLU A 17 14.16 -3.37 -2.21
C GLU A 17 13.77 -4.14 -3.47
N ARG A 18 12.56 -4.70 -3.51
CA ARG A 18 12.04 -5.38 -4.71
C ARG A 18 12.06 -4.46 -5.92
N TYR A 19 11.56 -3.24 -5.75
CA TYR A 19 11.50 -2.26 -6.84
C TYR A 19 12.89 -1.88 -7.33
N TYR A 20 13.83 -1.66 -6.41
CA TYR A 20 15.20 -1.34 -6.76
C TYR A 20 15.90 -2.48 -7.49
N ARG A 21 15.75 -3.73 -7.03
CA ARG A 21 16.34 -4.90 -7.70
C ARG A 21 15.79 -5.10 -9.11
N VAL A 22 14.49 -4.93 -9.30
CA VAL A 22 13.86 -5.04 -10.63
C VAL A 22 14.31 -3.89 -11.54
N TYR A 23 14.53 -2.70 -10.99
CA TYR A 23 15.15 -1.58 -11.71
C TYR A 23 16.57 -1.94 -12.19
N GLN A 24 17.45 -2.42 -11.30
CA GLN A 24 18.82 -2.82 -11.65
C GLN A 24 18.85 -3.88 -12.75
N ILE A 25 18.07 -4.95 -12.57
CA ILE A 25 17.97 -6.03 -13.56
C ILE A 25 17.40 -5.51 -14.88
N GLY A 26 16.37 -4.66 -14.82
CA GLY A 26 15.80 -4.06 -16.02
C GLY A 26 16.80 -3.21 -16.81
N LEU A 27 17.68 -2.49 -16.12
CA LEU A 27 18.76 -1.74 -16.76
C LEU A 27 19.76 -2.67 -17.44
N GLU A 28 20.22 -3.72 -16.75
CA GLU A 28 21.17 -4.70 -17.28
C GLU A 28 20.61 -5.46 -18.50
N GLN A 29 19.32 -5.80 -18.48
CA GLN A 29 18.67 -6.54 -19.57
C GLN A 29 18.46 -5.70 -20.83
N VAL A 30 18.34 -4.38 -20.70
CA VAL A 30 17.99 -3.48 -21.81
C VAL A 30 19.20 -2.67 -22.31
N GLY A 31 20.17 -2.43 -21.43
CA GLY A 31 21.45 -1.82 -21.77
C GLY A 31 22.24 -2.68 -22.76
N ARG A 32 23.06 -2.03 -23.59
CA ARG A 32 24.00 -2.74 -24.47
C ARG A 32 25.27 -3.09 -23.69
N PRO A 33 26.01 -4.17 -24.05
CA PRO A 33 27.17 -4.64 -23.29
C PRO A 33 28.22 -3.57 -22.92
N ASP A 34 28.48 -2.60 -23.80
CA ASP A 34 29.48 -1.54 -23.60
C ASP A 34 28.87 -0.16 -23.39
N GLN A 35 27.56 -0.09 -23.11
CA GLN A 35 26.89 1.18 -22.87
C GLN A 35 27.15 1.66 -21.44
N PRO A 36 27.63 2.90 -21.24
CA PRO A 36 27.74 3.45 -19.90
C PRO A 36 26.33 3.65 -19.31
N LEU A 37 26.02 2.92 -18.25
CA LEU A 37 24.79 3.09 -17.48
C LEU A 37 25.10 3.86 -16.19
N ASN A 38 24.22 4.79 -15.86
CA ASN A 38 24.25 5.53 -14.60
C ASN A 38 23.19 4.94 -13.65
N CYS A 39 23.48 3.78 -13.06
CA CYS A 39 22.56 3.18 -12.09
C CYS A 39 22.42 4.11 -10.88
N LEU A 40 21.20 4.61 -10.66
CA LEU A 40 20.87 5.44 -9.51
C LEU A 40 21.08 4.68 -8.20
N SER A 41 21.37 5.40 -7.13
CA SER A 41 21.34 4.82 -5.79
C SER A 41 19.91 4.38 -5.44
N LYS A 42 19.76 3.46 -4.48
CA LYS A 42 18.43 3.04 -4.01
C LYS A 42 17.60 4.23 -3.52
N ALA A 43 18.24 5.17 -2.81
CA ALA A 43 17.58 6.36 -2.28
C ALA A 43 17.04 7.24 -3.42
N ASP A 44 17.89 7.61 -4.38
CA ASP A 44 17.49 8.48 -5.50
C ASP A 44 16.40 7.82 -6.36
N PHE A 45 16.56 6.54 -6.69
CA PHE A 45 15.55 5.78 -7.42
C PHE A 45 14.20 5.76 -6.67
N TRP A 46 14.24 5.50 -5.36
CA TRP A 46 13.04 5.41 -4.54
C TRP A 46 12.34 6.77 -4.41
N GLU A 47 13.09 7.87 -4.29
CA GLU A 47 12.52 9.21 -4.31
C GLU A 47 11.79 9.50 -5.62
N LEU A 48 12.41 9.23 -6.78
CA LEU A 48 11.78 9.40 -8.09
C LEU A 48 10.52 8.52 -8.23
N LYS A 49 10.60 7.27 -7.75
CA LYS A 49 9.46 6.34 -7.77
C LYS A 49 8.30 6.87 -6.94
N ARG A 50 8.58 7.35 -5.72
CA ARG A 50 7.58 7.92 -4.81
C ARG A 50 6.99 9.25 -5.29
N ALA A 51 7.76 10.01 -6.07
CA ALA A 51 7.30 11.20 -6.78
C ALA A 51 6.54 10.89 -8.08
N GLN A 52 6.28 9.60 -8.38
CA GLN A 52 5.62 9.13 -9.59
C GLN A 52 6.31 9.57 -10.90
N VAL A 53 7.63 9.77 -10.88
CA VAL A 53 8.39 10.01 -12.11
C VAL A 53 8.19 8.81 -13.05
N PRO A 54 7.85 9.03 -14.34
CA PRO A 54 7.61 7.95 -15.27
C PRO A 54 8.82 7.01 -15.41
N GLU A 55 8.57 5.69 -15.48
CA GLU A 55 9.65 4.69 -15.58
C GLU A 55 10.57 4.92 -16.79
N ARG A 56 10.01 5.42 -17.91
CA ARG A 56 10.79 5.82 -19.09
C ARG A 56 11.80 6.92 -18.75
N GLN A 57 11.38 7.92 -17.98
CA GLN A 57 12.25 9.02 -17.57
C GLN A 57 13.34 8.54 -16.61
N ILE A 58 13.01 7.68 -15.64
CA ILE A 58 14.00 7.06 -14.75
C ILE A 58 15.04 6.26 -15.56
N GLY A 59 14.58 5.48 -16.55
CA GLY A 59 15.47 4.75 -17.47
C GLY A 59 16.42 5.69 -18.24
N ARG A 60 15.91 6.81 -18.77
CA ARG A 60 16.74 7.81 -19.45
C ARG A 60 17.75 8.49 -18.54
N MET A 61 17.35 8.85 -17.31
CA MET A 61 18.26 9.37 -16.28
C MET A 61 19.37 8.36 -15.94
N SER A 62 19.11 7.07 -16.18
CA SER A 62 20.05 5.98 -15.95
C SER A 62 20.93 5.66 -17.17
N GLY A 63 20.88 6.47 -18.22
CA GLY A 63 21.73 6.31 -19.41
C GLY A 63 21.11 5.52 -20.57
N LEU A 64 19.81 5.18 -20.51
CA LEU A 64 19.11 4.54 -21.62
C LEU A 64 18.69 5.55 -22.70
N ASP A 65 18.72 5.12 -23.97
CA ASP A 65 18.08 5.85 -25.07
C ASP A 65 16.53 5.73 -25.02
N GLU A 66 15.82 6.44 -25.89
CA GLU A 66 14.34 6.48 -25.85
C GLU A 66 13.69 5.10 -26.10
N SER A 67 14.24 4.31 -27.04
CA SER A 67 13.73 2.99 -27.39
C SER A 67 13.99 1.98 -26.26
N GLN A 68 15.19 2.08 -25.67
CA GLN A 68 15.55 1.33 -24.46
C GLN A 68 14.66 1.71 -23.29
N ALA A 69 14.41 2.99 -23.04
CA ALA A 69 13.56 3.45 -21.94
C ALA A 69 12.12 2.92 -22.06
N GLU A 70 11.57 2.85 -23.27
CA GLU A 70 10.27 2.23 -23.51
C GLU A 70 10.28 0.72 -23.22
N THR A 71 11.33 0.03 -23.67
CA THR A 71 11.51 -1.40 -23.41
C THR A 71 11.69 -1.69 -21.92
N PHE A 72 12.47 -0.86 -21.22
CA PHE A 72 12.68 -0.89 -19.78
C PHE A 72 11.36 -0.71 -19.02
N ALA A 73 10.57 0.30 -19.36
CA ALA A 73 9.27 0.53 -18.72
C ALA A 73 8.31 -0.66 -18.90
N ARG A 74 8.30 -1.27 -20.09
CA ARG A 74 7.52 -2.47 -20.40
C ARG A 74 8.02 -3.69 -19.63
N TYR A 75 9.34 -3.88 -19.54
CA TYR A 75 9.95 -4.95 -18.74
C TYR A 75 9.55 -4.81 -17.28
N ARG A 76 9.79 -3.65 -16.65
CA ARG A 76 9.44 -3.38 -15.26
C ARG A 76 7.97 -3.68 -14.98
N ARG A 77 7.05 -3.22 -15.84
CA ARG A 77 5.60 -3.47 -15.70
C ARG A 77 5.26 -4.96 -15.62
N LYS A 78 5.93 -5.80 -16.41
CA LYS A 78 5.68 -7.25 -16.45
C LYS A 78 6.34 -8.01 -15.30
N THR A 79 7.44 -7.48 -14.77
CA THR A 79 8.35 -8.23 -13.89
C THR A 79 8.13 -7.91 -12.41
N VAL A 80 7.90 -6.64 -12.06
CA VAL A 80 8.05 -6.17 -10.67
C VAL A 80 7.13 -6.85 -9.66
N HIS A 81 5.93 -7.29 -10.05
CA HIS A 81 4.95 -7.94 -9.16
C HIS A 81 4.94 -9.48 -9.32
N THR A 82 5.94 -10.07 -9.98
CA THR A 82 6.00 -11.52 -10.17
C THR A 82 6.68 -12.23 -8.99
N LEU A 83 6.26 -13.46 -8.72
CA LEU A 83 6.74 -14.28 -7.58
C LEU A 83 8.27 -14.30 -7.39
N PRO A 84 9.12 -14.41 -8.44
CA PRO A 84 10.57 -14.49 -8.26
C PRO A 84 11.20 -13.28 -7.54
N TYR A 85 10.51 -12.14 -7.53
CA TYR A 85 11.00 -10.89 -6.94
C TYR A 85 10.34 -10.56 -5.60
N LEU A 86 9.25 -11.23 -5.21
CA LEU A 86 8.57 -10.99 -3.93
C LEU A 86 9.47 -11.31 -2.73
N LYS A 87 10.46 -12.20 -2.90
CA LYS A 87 11.47 -12.53 -1.88
C LYS A 87 12.24 -11.32 -1.33
N TYR A 88 12.25 -10.20 -2.06
CA TYR A 88 12.92 -8.96 -1.63
C TYR A 88 12.04 -8.08 -0.73
N ASP A 89 10.74 -8.36 -0.64
CA ASP A 89 9.85 -7.65 0.27
C ASP A 89 10.14 -8.05 1.72
N GLN A 90 10.07 -7.08 2.63
CA GLN A 90 10.20 -7.27 4.07
C GLN A 90 9.11 -6.49 4.81
N PRO A 91 8.67 -6.88 6.02
CA PRO A 91 7.76 -6.08 6.80
C PRO A 91 8.35 -4.69 7.07
N VAL A 92 7.52 -3.65 6.97
CA VAL A 92 7.90 -2.31 7.43
C VAL A 92 8.29 -2.39 8.91
N PRO A 93 9.36 -1.70 9.35
CA PRO A 93 9.75 -1.68 10.76
C PRO A 93 8.57 -1.36 11.68
N GLY A 94 8.30 -2.25 12.64
CA GLY A 94 7.19 -2.11 13.59
C GLY A 94 5.81 -2.53 13.09
N ALA A 95 5.64 -2.91 11.81
CA ALA A 95 4.33 -3.30 11.27
C ALA A 95 3.75 -4.53 11.98
N ILE A 96 4.53 -5.59 12.18
CA ILE A 96 4.05 -6.82 12.86
C ILE A 96 3.60 -6.51 14.30
N ALA A 97 4.40 -5.77 15.07
CA ALA A 97 4.04 -5.36 16.43
C ALA A 97 2.77 -4.49 16.45
N THR A 98 2.57 -3.68 15.40
CA THR A 98 1.35 -2.88 15.24
C THR A 98 0.13 -3.77 14.96
N LEU A 99 0.27 -4.79 14.10
CA LEU A 99 -0.79 -5.78 13.84
C LEU A 99 -1.19 -6.55 15.11
N GLU A 100 -0.21 -6.95 15.93
CA GLU A 100 -0.45 -7.57 17.24
C GLU A 100 -1.19 -6.64 18.19
N ARG A 101 -0.81 -5.36 18.21
CA ARG A 101 -1.52 -4.35 18.99
C ARG A 101 -2.97 -4.18 18.54
N ILE A 102 -3.23 -4.08 17.23
CA ILE A 102 -4.60 -4.00 16.68
C ILE A 102 -5.45 -5.18 17.16
N GLN A 103 -4.91 -6.41 17.11
CA GLN A 103 -5.59 -7.60 17.63
C GLN A 103 -5.85 -7.51 19.14
N SER A 104 -4.86 -7.09 19.94
CA SER A 104 -5.01 -6.96 21.39
C SER A 104 -6.07 -5.94 21.80
N LEU A 105 -6.31 -4.91 20.97
CA LEU A 105 -7.33 -3.89 21.15
C LEU A 105 -8.73 -4.37 20.69
N GLY A 106 -8.85 -5.56 20.11
CA GLY A 106 -10.10 -6.10 19.58
C GLY A 106 -10.64 -5.30 18.38
N ILE A 107 -9.77 -4.59 17.67
CA ILE A 107 -10.14 -3.83 16.47
C ILE A 107 -10.26 -4.80 15.30
N ASP A 108 -11.40 -4.77 14.58
CA ASP A 108 -11.59 -5.61 13.40
C ASP A 108 -10.63 -5.16 12.29
N LEU A 109 -9.94 -6.11 11.67
CA LEU A 109 -8.84 -5.82 10.75
C LEU A 109 -9.04 -6.58 9.44
N ALA A 110 -9.08 -5.84 8.34
CA ALA A 110 -9.13 -6.37 6.98
C ALA A 110 -7.95 -5.87 6.15
N VAL A 111 -7.40 -6.75 5.30
CA VAL A 111 -6.40 -6.36 4.29
C VAL A 111 -7.10 -6.17 2.95
N MET A 112 -6.79 -5.08 2.26
CA MET A 112 -7.30 -4.76 0.92
C MET A 112 -6.17 -4.38 -0.01
N THR A 113 -5.81 -5.26 -0.93
CA THR A 113 -4.61 -5.11 -1.75
C THR A 113 -4.85 -5.42 -3.22
N MET A 114 -4.05 -4.79 -4.07
CA MET A 114 -4.00 -5.07 -5.51
C MET A 114 -3.06 -6.23 -5.86
N ARG A 115 -2.45 -6.87 -4.85
CA ARG A 115 -1.83 -8.18 -5.02
C ARG A 115 -2.87 -9.22 -5.41
N ARG A 116 -2.42 -10.23 -6.15
CA ARG A 116 -3.20 -11.46 -6.34
C ARG A 116 -3.11 -12.37 -5.13
N GLU A 117 -4.06 -13.28 -4.99
CA GLU A 117 -4.07 -14.34 -3.96
C GLU A 117 -2.70 -15.00 -3.79
N ARG A 118 -2.09 -15.51 -4.87
CA ARG A 118 -0.77 -16.17 -4.80
C ARG A 118 0.37 -15.25 -4.35
N GLU A 119 0.25 -13.95 -4.63
CA GLU A 119 1.26 -12.94 -4.29
C GLU A 119 1.12 -12.50 -2.82
N LEU A 120 -0.10 -12.53 -2.29
CA LEU A 120 -0.40 -12.31 -0.88
C LEU A 120 -0.02 -13.53 -0.03
N ASP A 121 -0.37 -14.73 -0.50
CA ASP A 121 -0.07 -16.01 0.17
C ASP A 121 1.43 -16.23 0.36
N ASP A 122 2.26 -15.84 -0.63
CA ASP A 122 3.74 -15.87 -0.50
C ASP A 122 4.21 -15.07 0.72
N ALA A 123 3.72 -13.83 0.86
CA ALA A 123 4.12 -12.97 1.97
C ALA A 123 3.55 -13.47 3.30
N PHE A 124 2.32 -14.00 3.29
CA PHE A 124 1.67 -14.59 4.46
C PHE A 124 2.45 -15.81 4.98
N ALA A 125 2.92 -16.67 4.09
CA ALA A 125 3.70 -17.85 4.45
C ALA A 125 5.08 -17.47 5.00
N ARG A 126 5.75 -16.45 4.42
CA ARG A 126 7.10 -16.03 4.86
C ARG A 126 7.12 -15.35 6.22
N TYR A 127 6.07 -14.62 6.58
CA TYR A 127 6.04 -13.76 7.77
C TYR A 127 4.92 -14.12 8.76
N ASP A 128 4.25 -15.26 8.57
CA ASP A 128 3.12 -15.71 9.39
C ASP A 128 2.03 -14.64 9.57
N LEU A 129 1.67 -13.95 8.47
CA LEU A 129 0.70 -12.86 8.52
C LEU A 129 -0.75 -13.34 8.47
N GLY A 130 -0.96 -14.62 8.11
CA GLY A 130 -2.29 -15.22 8.06
C GLY A 130 -3.03 -15.19 9.39
N ARG A 131 -2.31 -15.16 10.52
CA ARG A 131 -2.89 -15.05 11.87
C ARG A 131 -3.59 -13.71 12.15
N PHE A 132 -3.25 -12.66 11.40
CA PHE A 132 -3.85 -11.34 11.54
C PHE A 132 -5.10 -11.15 10.69
N PHE A 133 -5.17 -11.87 9.57
CA PHE A 133 -6.21 -11.71 8.56
C PHE A 133 -6.90 -13.05 8.30
N PRO A 134 -8.04 -13.34 8.95
CA PRO A 134 -8.92 -14.45 8.58
C PRO A 134 -9.31 -14.41 7.10
N SER A 135 -9.72 -15.54 6.52
CA SER A 135 -10.03 -15.62 5.08
C SER A 135 -11.14 -14.66 4.63
N ASP A 136 -12.12 -14.40 5.50
CA ASP A 136 -13.22 -13.44 5.30
C ASP A 136 -12.82 -11.97 5.61
N ARG A 137 -11.51 -11.71 5.77
CA ARG A 137 -10.93 -10.38 5.96
C ARG A 137 -9.85 -10.07 4.93
N ARG A 138 -9.74 -10.88 3.86
CA ARG A 138 -8.77 -10.73 2.78
C ARG A 138 -9.48 -10.30 1.50
N TYR A 139 -9.23 -9.06 1.09
CA TYR A 139 -9.71 -8.51 -0.16
C TYR A 139 -8.52 -8.32 -1.10
N CYS A 140 -8.36 -9.22 -2.06
CA CYS A 140 -7.28 -9.20 -3.04
C CYS A 140 -7.79 -9.64 -4.41
N LEU A 141 -6.98 -9.51 -5.45
CA LEU A 141 -7.36 -9.91 -6.80
C LEU A 141 -7.29 -11.44 -6.94
N SER A 142 -8.24 -12.04 -7.65
CA SER A 142 -8.11 -13.44 -8.06
C SER A 142 -6.92 -13.61 -9.01
N ASN A 143 -6.37 -14.83 -9.08
CA ASN A 143 -5.18 -15.09 -9.89
C ASN A 143 -5.39 -14.87 -11.40
N ASP A 144 -6.64 -15.00 -11.87
CA ASP A 144 -7.09 -14.82 -13.24
C ASP A 144 -7.67 -13.43 -13.53
N TYR A 145 -7.71 -12.53 -12.53
CA TYR A 145 -8.27 -11.20 -12.70
C TYR A 145 -7.53 -10.37 -13.76
N VAL A 146 -8.30 -9.80 -14.69
CA VAL A 146 -7.81 -8.88 -15.73
C VAL A 146 -7.86 -7.46 -15.18
N LYS A 147 -6.72 -7.01 -14.68
CA LYS A 147 -6.54 -5.69 -14.08
C LYS A 147 -6.71 -4.56 -15.12
N THR A 148 -7.51 -3.53 -14.82
CA THR A 148 -7.56 -2.30 -15.62
C THR A 148 -6.59 -1.27 -15.06
N SER A 149 -6.84 -0.80 -13.83
CA SER A 149 -5.99 0.13 -13.10
C SER A 149 -6.27 0.04 -11.60
N ASP A 150 -5.26 0.30 -10.77
CA ASP A 150 -5.41 0.23 -9.31
C ASP A 150 -6.53 1.16 -8.78
N VAL A 151 -6.67 2.36 -9.39
CA VAL A 151 -7.67 3.37 -8.99
C VAL A 151 -9.09 2.97 -9.34
N GLU A 152 -9.29 2.12 -10.36
CA GLU A 152 -10.61 1.60 -10.73
C GLU A 152 -10.92 0.27 -10.03
N ASP A 153 -9.91 -0.60 -9.89
CA ASP A 153 -10.07 -1.96 -9.37
C ASP A 153 -10.20 -1.99 -7.83
N LYS A 154 -9.48 -1.12 -7.11
CA LYS A 154 -9.52 -1.08 -5.63
C LYS A 154 -10.88 -0.67 -5.07
N PRO A 155 -11.60 0.31 -5.64
CA PRO A 155 -12.99 0.58 -5.28
C PRO A 155 -13.93 -0.63 -5.42
N LEU A 156 -13.70 -1.55 -6.37
CA LEU A 156 -14.51 -2.77 -6.51
C LEU A 156 -14.25 -3.76 -5.36
N LEU A 157 -13.01 -3.85 -4.88
CA LEU A 157 -12.71 -4.61 -3.66
C LEU A 157 -13.38 -3.97 -2.43
N MET A 158 -13.41 -2.64 -2.37
CA MET A 158 -14.12 -1.91 -1.30
C MET A 158 -15.62 -2.16 -1.36
N GLU A 159 -16.23 -2.16 -2.55
CA GLU A 159 -17.63 -2.53 -2.75
C GLU A 159 -17.96 -3.89 -2.15
N ARG A 160 -17.15 -4.89 -2.52
CA ARG A 160 -17.27 -6.25 -2.01
C ARG A 160 -17.12 -6.31 -0.50
N ALA A 161 -16.12 -5.63 0.07
CA ALA A 161 -15.92 -5.56 1.51
C ALA A 161 -17.12 -4.93 2.23
N MET A 162 -17.69 -3.86 1.68
CA MET A 162 -18.87 -3.20 2.29
C MET A 162 -20.14 -4.05 2.20
N ALA A 163 -20.24 -4.96 1.22
CA ALA A 163 -21.36 -5.88 1.10
C ALA A 163 -21.23 -7.12 2.00
N GLU A 164 -20.01 -7.64 2.18
CA GLU A 164 -19.75 -8.88 2.92
C GLU A 164 -19.55 -8.64 4.43
N LEU A 165 -18.95 -7.52 4.81
CA LEU A 165 -18.57 -7.26 6.21
C LEU A 165 -19.75 -6.66 7.01
N PRO A 166 -19.87 -7.01 8.30
CA PRO A 166 -20.87 -6.39 9.16
C PRO A 166 -20.61 -4.88 9.32
N PRO A 167 -21.66 -4.07 9.54
CA PRO A 167 -21.53 -2.63 9.74
C PRO A 167 -20.51 -2.27 10.84
N ALA A 168 -19.63 -1.30 10.54
CA ALA A 168 -18.61 -0.82 11.45
C ALA A 168 -18.25 0.64 11.14
N SER A 169 -17.59 1.31 12.08
CA SER A 169 -16.85 2.55 11.79
C SER A 169 -15.56 2.17 11.07
N ASN A 170 -15.55 2.31 9.75
CA ASN A 170 -14.42 1.90 8.91
C ASN A 170 -13.41 3.05 8.75
N TRP A 171 -12.13 2.69 8.74
CA TRP A 171 -11.03 3.55 8.31
C TRP A 171 -10.21 2.82 7.26
N MET A 172 -9.84 3.52 6.19
CA MET A 172 -8.90 3.02 5.19
C MET A 172 -7.50 3.56 5.48
N ILE A 173 -6.50 2.68 5.52
CA ILE A 173 -5.09 3.02 5.67
C ILE A 173 -4.35 2.54 4.43
N GLY A 174 -3.67 3.44 3.71
CA GLY A 174 -2.97 3.06 2.48
C GLY A 174 -1.90 4.06 2.08
N ASP A 175 -1.16 3.78 1.02
CA ASP A 175 0.00 4.55 0.58
C ASP A 175 -0.12 5.02 -0.87
N THR A 176 -1.27 4.82 -1.51
CA THR A 176 -1.50 5.21 -2.91
C THR A 176 -2.81 5.96 -3.13
N GLU A 177 -2.89 6.58 -4.31
CA GLU A 177 -4.11 7.16 -4.86
C GLU A 177 -5.29 6.18 -4.93
N ALA A 178 -5.02 4.88 -5.12
CA ALA A 178 -6.05 3.85 -5.21
C ALA A 178 -6.75 3.61 -3.87
N ASP A 179 -6.00 3.68 -2.76
CA ASP A 179 -6.54 3.57 -1.40
C ASP A 179 -7.49 4.72 -1.10
N LEU A 180 -7.04 5.93 -1.43
CA LEU A 180 -7.80 7.16 -1.18
C LEU A 180 -9.05 7.21 -2.07
N ALA A 181 -8.94 6.80 -3.34
CA ALA A 181 -10.09 6.67 -4.24
C ALA A 181 -11.12 5.66 -3.71
N ALA A 182 -10.67 4.48 -3.27
CA ALA A 182 -11.54 3.47 -2.69
C ALA A 182 -12.26 3.97 -1.43
N ALA A 183 -11.54 4.64 -0.53
CA ALA A 183 -12.12 5.20 0.67
C ALA A 183 -13.17 6.29 0.36
N HIS A 184 -12.85 7.23 -0.52
CA HIS A 184 -13.71 8.37 -0.86
C HIS A 184 -14.99 7.94 -1.57
N ARG A 185 -14.92 6.93 -2.45
CA ARG A 185 -16.09 6.36 -3.13
C ARG A 185 -17.17 5.88 -2.15
N TYR A 186 -16.76 5.41 -0.97
CA TYR A 186 -17.64 4.86 0.06
C TYR A 186 -17.75 5.74 1.31
N SER A 187 -17.29 7.01 1.25
CA SER A 187 -17.31 7.95 2.37
C SER A 187 -16.62 7.42 3.64
N ILE A 188 -15.57 6.62 3.45
CA ILE A 188 -14.74 6.06 4.52
C ILE A 188 -13.61 7.05 4.82
N LYS A 189 -13.30 7.24 6.10
CA LYS A 189 -12.16 8.07 6.52
C LYS A 189 -10.85 7.43 6.05
N ALA A 190 -9.97 8.23 5.46
CA ALA A 190 -8.75 7.75 4.82
C ALA A 190 -7.49 8.32 5.48
N ILE A 191 -6.57 7.46 5.87
CA ILE A 191 -5.24 7.82 6.38
C ILE A 191 -4.20 7.36 5.36
N ALA A 192 -3.43 8.31 4.85
CA ALA A 192 -2.30 7.98 3.99
C ALA A 192 -1.02 7.77 4.83
N VAL A 193 -0.22 6.76 4.49
CA VAL A 193 1.08 6.49 5.14
C VAL A 193 2.25 6.78 4.22
N LEU A 194 3.35 7.32 4.77
CA LEU A 194 4.57 7.65 4.03
C LEU A 194 5.59 6.51 3.95
N SER A 195 5.30 5.38 4.60
CA SER A 195 6.11 4.16 4.56
C SER A 195 6.08 3.42 3.23
N GLY A 196 5.24 3.86 2.28
CA GLY A 196 5.01 3.20 1.01
C GLY A 196 5.54 3.91 -0.23
N ILE A 197 4.84 3.71 -1.35
CA ILE A 197 5.29 4.05 -2.71
C ILE A 197 4.87 5.43 -3.20
N ARG A 198 4.34 6.29 -2.33
CA ARG A 198 4.07 7.70 -2.65
C ARG A 198 4.72 8.61 -1.64
N ASN A 199 5.14 9.78 -2.11
CA ASN A 199 5.58 10.84 -1.21
C ASN A 199 4.38 11.68 -0.75
N ARG A 200 4.63 12.58 0.21
CA ARG A 200 3.59 13.45 0.79
C ARG A 200 2.90 14.32 -0.25
N GLU A 201 3.65 14.85 -1.21
CA GLU A 201 3.11 15.72 -2.26
C GLU A 201 2.07 14.98 -3.10
N GLN A 202 2.40 13.78 -3.60
CA GLN A 202 1.49 12.97 -4.40
C GLN A 202 0.24 12.58 -3.61
N LEU A 203 0.40 12.14 -2.35
CA LEU A 203 -0.74 11.78 -1.50
C LEU A 203 -1.65 12.96 -1.22
N SER A 204 -1.10 14.17 -1.06
CA SER A 204 -1.90 15.37 -0.75
C SER A 204 -2.87 15.75 -1.87
N HIS A 205 -2.54 15.46 -3.14
CA HIS A 205 -3.43 15.70 -4.27
C HIS A 205 -4.74 14.91 -4.21
N HIS A 206 -4.78 13.83 -3.43
CA HIS A 206 -5.92 12.95 -3.29
C HIS A 206 -6.72 13.20 -2.00
N ALA A 207 -6.48 14.32 -1.31
CA ALA A 207 -7.23 14.79 -0.15
C ALA A 207 -7.48 13.74 0.97
N PRO A 208 -6.44 13.03 1.47
CA PRO A 208 -6.59 12.15 2.61
C PRO A 208 -7.04 12.96 3.84
N HIS A 209 -7.72 12.29 4.78
CA HIS A 209 -8.10 12.95 6.04
C HIS A 209 -6.87 13.22 6.91
N TYR A 210 -5.89 12.32 6.86
CA TYR A 210 -4.62 12.44 7.57
C TYR A 210 -3.47 11.85 6.75
N ILE A 211 -2.26 12.37 6.94
CA ILE A 211 -1.03 11.81 6.38
C ILE A 211 -0.03 11.60 7.51
N VAL A 212 0.33 10.36 7.77
CA VAL A 212 1.23 9.94 8.86
C VAL A 212 2.40 9.11 8.33
N ASP A 213 3.40 8.86 9.16
CA ASP A 213 4.63 8.23 8.68
C ASP A 213 4.48 6.73 8.38
N HIS A 214 3.72 6.00 9.20
CA HIS A 214 3.57 4.54 9.09
C HIS A 214 2.29 4.03 9.77
N LEU A 215 2.02 2.73 9.65
CA LEU A 215 0.84 2.07 10.20
C LEU A 215 0.65 2.32 11.71
N ALA A 216 1.71 2.25 12.52
CA ALA A 216 1.58 2.49 13.97
C ALA A 216 1.01 3.89 14.30
N ALA A 217 1.50 4.95 13.63
CA ALA A 217 1.00 6.31 13.81
C ALA A 217 -0.46 6.45 13.32
N ALA A 218 -0.85 5.70 12.28
CA ALA A 218 -2.24 5.65 11.84
C ALA A 218 -3.15 5.02 12.90
N VAL A 219 -2.70 3.92 13.52
CA VAL A 219 -3.44 3.24 14.61
C VAL A 219 -3.57 4.16 15.83
N ASP A 220 -2.51 4.85 16.23
CA ASP A 220 -2.55 5.82 17.32
C ASP A 220 -3.62 6.89 17.07
N LEU A 221 -3.61 7.48 15.88
CA LEU A 221 -4.60 8.49 15.48
C LEU A 221 -6.04 7.96 15.57
N VAL A 222 -6.30 6.75 15.09
CA VAL A 222 -7.64 6.16 15.12
C VAL A 222 -8.10 5.89 16.56
N VAL A 223 -7.20 5.37 17.40
CA VAL A 223 -7.50 5.08 18.82
C VAL A 223 -7.78 6.38 19.59
N ASP A 224 -6.98 7.43 19.37
CA ASP A 224 -7.17 8.73 20.01
C ASP A 224 -8.48 9.38 19.57
N HIS A 225 -8.83 9.26 18.27
CA HIS A 225 -10.09 9.77 17.75
C HIS A 225 -11.30 9.06 18.38
N LEU A 226 -11.18 7.77 18.67
CA LEU A 226 -12.21 7.00 19.36
C LEU A 226 -12.35 7.47 20.82
N ALA A 227 -11.24 7.65 21.54
CA ALA A 227 -11.25 8.11 22.92
C ALA A 227 -11.93 9.48 23.06
N ALA A 228 -11.56 10.44 22.20
CA ALA A 228 -12.15 11.77 22.19
C ALA A 228 -13.67 11.76 21.87
N ALA A 229 -14.12 10.86 20.99
CA ALA A 229 -15.54 10.71 20.67
C ALA A 229 -16.34 10.14 21.85
N VAL A 230 -15.77 9.20 22.61
CA VAL A 230 -16.40 8.64 23.82
C VAL A 230 -16.52 9.72 24.90
N ASP A 231 -15.47 10.50 25.13
CA ASP A 231 -15.47 11.57 26.12
C ASP A 231 -16.54 12.64 25.82
N LEU A 232 -16.71 13.02 24.55
CA LEU A 232 -17.73 13.97 24.11
C LEU A 232 -19.16 13.48 24.37
N VAL A 233 -19.43 12.19 24.16
CA VAL A 233 -20.75 11.59 24.43
C VAL A 233 -21.05 11.60 25.93
N LEU A 234 -20.08 11.21 26.76
CA LEU A 234 -20.23 11.20 28.22
C LEU A 234 -20.43 12.61 28.81
N HIS A 235 -19.82 13.64 28.20
CA HIS A 235 -20.03 15.03 28.61
C HIS A 235 -21.39 15.59 28.16
N HIS A 236 -21.92 15.13 27.02
CA HIS A 236 -23.25 15.55 26.54
C HIS A 236 -24.39 14.91 27.33
N GLU A 237 -24.27 13.64 27.73
CA GLU A 237 -25.28 12.96 28.56
C GLU A 237 -25.38 13.52 29.98
N ASN A 238 -24.27 14.05 30.52
CA ASN A 238 -24.24 14.71 31.83
C ASN A 238 -24.72 16.18 31.82
N MET A 239 -25.14 16.71 30.67
CA MET A 239 -25.57 18.11 30.49
C MET A 239 -27.04 18.26 30.04
N THR A 240 -27.79 17.16 29.98
CA THR A 240 -29.25 17.17 29.80
C THR A 240 -29.96 17.05 31.16
N PRO A 241 -30.75 18.05 31.61
CA PRO A 241 -31.52 17.97 32.85
C PRO A 241 -32.67 16.97 32.79
#